data_AF-A0A963UIA4-F1
#
_entry.id   AF-A0A963UIA4-F1
#
_cell.length_a   1.000
_cell.length_b   1.000
_cell.length_c   1.000
_cell.angle_alpha   90.00
_cell.angle_beta   90.00
_cell.angle_gamma   90.00
#
_symmetry.space_group_name_H-M   'P 1'
#
loop_
_entity.id
_entity.type
_entity.pdbx_description
1 polymer ?
#
loop_
_entity_poly.entity_id
_entity_poly.type
_entity_poly.pdbx_seq_one_letter_code
_entity_poly.pdbx_strand_id
1 'polypeptide(L)'
;MRRFAALLAFLAPAAWGGDPAAGHPEAATLCLVPPYDQTATPAQRSALALLDAIERLDPAPDPLLEVLHRNGTALCIEDRPTTVRGAYNVDRNLIELSADLDFGERLLILIHELRHLDQYGRGFCPSTDFDLKEVTRFTYMVEADAQAVATYYAWKLKGAGQPEAWDAIARLKEYADIGAVFADSVLQGASPEDAVTAAFEAWFTSPWRVETYRLSSCAAYLDRLDETKRLRSYAPLPDDYFTGLCTLPGGAAYACTPPE
;
A
#
# COMPACT_ATOMS: atom_id res chain seq x y z
N MET A 1 -46.99 -0.27 0.58
CA MET A 1 -46.00 -0.16 -0.53
C MET A 1 -44.69 -0.77 -0.03
N ARG A 2 -44.33 -1.96 -0.51
CA ARG A 2 -43.09 -2.65 -0.15
C ARG A 2 -41.93 -2.04 -0.95
N ARG A 3 -40.93 -1.48 -0.29
CA ARG A 3 -39.69 -1.01 -0.93
C ARG A 3 -38.79 -2.23 -1.17
N PHE A 4 -38.50 -2.52 -2.43
CA PHE A 4 -37.48 -3.48 -2.83
C PHE A 4 -36.11 -2.89 -2.50
N ALA A 5 -35.37 -3.54 -1.60
CA ALA A 5 -33.94 -3.35 -1.45
C ALA A 5 -33.26 -4.11 -2.60
N ALA A 6 -32.70 -3.38 -3.57
CA ALA A 6 -31.79 -3.97 -4.53
C ALA A 6 -30.44 -4.15 -3.84
N LEU A 7 -30.13 -5.38 -3.43
CA LEU A 7 -28.75 -5.78 -3.14
C LEU A 7 -27.97 -5.66 -4.46
N LEU A 8 -27.20 -4.58 -4.61
CA LEU A 8 -26.08 -4.56 -5.54
C LEU A 8 -25.02 -5.48 -4.93
N ALA A 9 -24.99 -6.72 -5.39
CA ALA A 9 -23.88 -7.62 -5.13
C ALA A 9 -22.64 -6.99 -5.77
N PHE A 10 -21.73 -6.48 -4.95
CA PHE A 10 -20.36 -6.23 -5.37
C PHE A 10 -19.79 -7.57 -5.82
N LEU A 11 -19.65 -7.75 -7.13
CA LEU A 11 -18.88 -8.86 -7.67
C LEU A 11 -17.46 -8.67 -7.15
N ALA A 12 -17.02 -9.59 -6.28
CA ALA A 12 -15.60 -9.74 -6.00
C ALA A 12 -14.86 -9.85 -7.34
N PRO A 13 -13.69 -9.21 -7.51
CA PRO A 13 -12.90 -9.42 -8.71
C PRO A 13 -12.63 -10.92 -8.84
N ALA A 14 -12.90 -11.44 -10.04
CA ALA A 14 -12.64 -12.84 -10.36
C ALA A 14 -11.21 -13.18 -9.97
N ALA A 15 -10.99 -14.36 -9.36
CA ALA A 15 -9.65 -14.88 -9.12
C ALA A 15 -8.83 -14.73 -10.40
N TRP A 16 -7.71 -14.02 -10.30
CA TRP A 16 -6.91 -13.58 -11.44
C TRP A 16 -6.17 -14.80 -11.99
N GLY A 17 -6.86 -15.61 -12.81
CA GLY A 17 -6.36 -16.88 -13.32
C GLY A 17 -5.34 -16.77 -14.46
N GLY A 18 -4.76 -15.59 -14.66
CA GLY A 18 -3.68 -15.36 -15.64
C GLY A 18 -2.32 -15.37 -14.96
N ASP A 19 -1.27 -15.64 -15.73
CA ASP A 19 0.11 -15.43 -15.26
C ASP A 19 0.28 -13.93 -14.91
N PRO A 20 0.53 -13.58 -13.64
CA PRO A 20 0.59 -12.20 -13.15
C PRO A 20 1.70 -11.38 -13.81
N ALA A 21 2.62 -12.03 -14.53
CA ALA A 21 3.69 -11.35 -15.23
C ALA A 21 3.59 -11.47 -16.77
N ALA A 22 2.54 -12.07 -17.32
CA ALA A 22 2.39 -12.29 -18.77
C ALA A 22 2.38 -11.00 -19.60
N GLY A 23 2.08 -9.85 -18.99
CA GLY A 23 2.13 -8.52 -19.62
C GLY A 23 3.45 -7.76 -19.44
N HIS A 24 4.40 -8.30 -18.67
CA HIS A 24 5.67 -7.65 -18.36
C HIS A 24 6.78 -8.20 -19.28
N PRO A 25 7.39 -7.38 -20.15
CA PRO A 25 8.30 -7.86 -21.21
C PRO A 25 9.53 -8.59 -20.67
N GLU A 26 9.93 -8.29 -19.42
CA GLU A 26 11.09 -8.87 -18.74
C GLU A 26 10.70 -9.66 -17.47
N ALA A 27 9.46 -10.15 -17.41
CA ALA A 27 8.93 -10.94 -16.30
C ALA A 27 9.88 -12.05 -15.83
N ALA A 28 10.38 -12.84 -16.77
CA ALA A 28 11.21 -14.02 -16.49
C ALA A 28 12.54 -13.69 -15.81
N THR A 29 13.01 -12.44 -15.94
CA THR A 29 14.29 -11.99 -15.40
C THR A 29 14.16 -11.07 -14.21
N LEU A 30 13.10 -10.25 -14.15
CA LEU A 30 12.95 -9.18 -13.15
C LEU A 30 11.95 -9.53 -12.05
N CYS A 31 11.03 -10.46 -12.31
CA CYS A 31 9.92 -10.76 -11.41
C CYS A 31 10.09 -12.11 -10.71
N LEU A 32 9.81 -12.11 -9.41
CA LEU A 32 9.53 -13.28 -8.61
C LEU A 32 8.01 -13.52 -8.63
N VAL A 33 7.60 -14.66 -9.19
CA VAL A 33 6.18 -15.03 -9.37
C VAL A 33 5.82 -16.23 -8.48
N PRO A 34 4.54 -16.47 -8.15
CA PRO A 34 4.13 -17.68 -7.43
C PRO A 34 4.70 -18.96 -8.07
N PRO A 35 5.13 -19.96 -7.27
CA PRO A 35 5.02 -20.04 -5.81
C PRO A 35 6.19 -19.37 -5.04
N TYR A 36 6.89 -18.43 -5.70
CA TYR A 36 7.99 -17.61 -5.15
C TYR A 36 9.27 -18.40 -4.80
N ASP A 37 9.48 -19.54 -5.45
CA ASP A 37 10.66 -20.40 -5.26
C ASP A 37 11.74 -20.23 -6.35
N GLN A 38 11.42 -19.52 -7.45
CA GLN A 38 12.32 -19.35 -8.58
C GLN A 38 13.23 -18.13 -8.43
N THR A 39 14.48 -18.35 -8.03
CA THR A 39 15.46 -17.28 -7.81
C THR A 39 16.67 -17.33 -8.74
N ALA A 40 16.42 -17.53 -10.03
CA ALA A 40 17.48 -17.67 -11.04
C ALA A 40 18.29 -16.37 -11.18
N THR A 41 17.65 -15.21 -11.07
CA THR A 41 18.29 -13.91 -11.29
C THR A 41 18.62 -13.16 -9.99
N PRO A 42 19.51 -12.15 -10.03
CA PRO A 42 19.75 -11.26 -8.90
C PRO A 42 18.48 -10.53 -8.43
N ALA A 43 17.63 -10.10 -9.37
CA ALA A 43 16.36 -9.45 -9.07
C ALA A 43 15.43 -10.38 -8.27
N GLN A 44 15.25 -11.62 -8.72
CA GLN A 44 14.42 -12.61 -8.03
C GLN A 44 14.95 -12.98 -6.64
N ARG A 45 16.28 -13.17 -6.50
CA ARG A 45 16.90 -13.41 -5.17
C ARG A 45 16.69 -12.24 -4.24
N SER A 46 16.79 -11.02 -4.77
CA SER A 46 16.57 -9.82 -3.97
C SER A 46 15.11 -9.66 -3.59
N ALA A 47 14.15 -10.02 -4.45
CA ALA A 47 12.73 -10.03 -4.13
C ALA A 47 12.43 -11.05 -3.03
N LEU A 48 12.98 -12.28 -3.14
CA LEU A 48 12.79 -13.32 -2.13
C LEU A 48 13.34 -12.90 -0.77
N ALA A 49 14.52 -12.27 -0.73
CA ALA A 49 15.11 -11.78 0.51
C ALA A 49 14.23 -10.75 1.24
N LEU A 50 13.42 -9.97 0.51
CA LEU A 50 12.45 -9.05 1.11
C LEU A 50 11.27 -9.81 1.73
N LEU A 51 10.74 -10.82 1.02
CA LEU A 51 9.68 -11.67 1.56
C LEU A 51 10.15 -12.43 2.81
N ASP A 52 11.35 -13.01 2.77
CA ASP A 52 11.97 -13.71 3.90
C ASP A 52 12.18 -12.80 5.13
N ALA A 53 12.37 -11.49 4.92
CA ALA A 53 12.48 -10.54 6.02
C ALA A 53 11.14 -10.32 6.74
N ILE A 54 10.05 -10.23 5.97
CA ILE A 54 8.68 -10.06 6.50
C ILE A 54 8.19 -11.36 7.15
N GLU A 55 8.44 -12.52 6.54
CA GLU A 55 8.00 -13.83 7.04
C GLU A 55 8.61 -14.18 8.42
N ARG A 56 9.75 -13.58 8.76
CA ARG A 56 10.39 -13.73 10.08
C ARG A 56 9.69 -12.95 11.20
N LEU A 57 8.69 -12.13 10.90
CA LEU A 57 7.91 -11.40 11.90
C LEU A 57 6.81 -12.30 12.50
N ASP A 58 6.50 -12.09 13.77
CA ASP A 58 5.29 -12.65 14.37
C ASP A 58 4.06 -11.77 14.05
N PRO A 59 2.88 -12.36 13.78
CA PRO A 59 2.63 -13.80 13.64
C PRO A 59 3.10 -14.35 12.29
N ALA A 60 3.45 -15.64 12.26
CA ALA A 60 3.69 -16.39 11.01
C ALA A 60 2.49 -17.30 10.66
N PRO A 61 2.05 -17.36 9.39
CA PRO A 61 2.50 -16.51 8.27
C PRO A 61 2.10 -15.04 8.47
N ASP A 62 2.88 -14.09 7.94
CA ASP A 62 2.56 -12.67 8.09
C ASP A 62 1.29 -12.34 7.27
N PRO A 63 0.32 -11.59 7.84
CA PRO A 63 -0.95 -11.35 7.16
C PRO A 63 -0.82 -10.61 5.81
N LEU A 64 0.19 -9.75 5.63
CA LEU A 64 0.42 -9.08 4.34
C LEU A 64 0.97 -10.05 3.28
N LEU A 65 1.80 -11.00 3.70
CA LEU A 65 2.28 -12.07 2.81
C LEU A 65 1.13 -13.02 2.45
N GLU A 66 0.26 -13.37 3.39
CA GLU A 66 -0.95 -14.14 3.07
C GLU A 66 -1.80 -13.46 2.00
N VAL A 67 -1.91 -12.12 2.02
CA VAL A 67 -2.58 -11.38 0.94
C VAL A 67 -1.83 -11.52 -0.39
N LEU A 68 -0.50 -11.40 -0.41
CA LEU A 68 0.33 -11.59 -1.61
C LEU A 68 0.11 -12.99 -2.21
N HIS A 69 0.25 -14.03 -1.39
CA HIS A 69 0.09 -15.42 -1.79
C HIS A 69 -1.32 -15.71 -2.31
N ARG A 70 -2.36 -15.25 -1.61
CA ARG A 70 -3.76 -15.45 -2.00
C ARG A 70 -4.09 -14.78 -3.33
N ASN A 71 -3.52 -13.61 -3.61
CA ASN A 71 -3.75 -12.89 -4.86
C ASN A 71 -2.82 -13.35 -6.00
N GLY A 72 -1.80 -14.15 -5.69
CA GLY A 72 -0.81 -14.58 -6.68
C GLY A 72 -0.07 -13.41 -7.33
N THR A 73 0.12 -12.31 -6.59
CA THR A 73 0.71 -11.07 -7.11
C THR A 73 2.22 -11.25 -7.34
N ALA A 74 2.73 -10.83 -8.50
CA ALA A 74 4.17 -10.90 -8.78
C ALA A 74 4.94 -9.77 -8.09
N LEU A 75 6.21 -9.99 -7.76
CA LEU A 75 7.11 -8.98 -7.21
C LEU A 75 8.30 -8.76 -8.15
N CYS A 76 8.41 -7.58 -8.73
CA CYS A 76 9.43 -7.22 -9.71
C CYS A 76 10.43 -6.22 -9.13
N ILE A 77 11.72 -6.44 -9.40
CA ILE A 77 12.78 -5.47 -9.11
C ILE A 77 13.39 -5.03 -10.43
N GLU A 78 13.27 -3.76 -10.75
CA GLU A 78 13.60 -3.23 -12.07
C GLU A 78 14.21 -1.84 -12.03
N ASP A 79 15.08 -1.56 -13.00
CA ASP A 79 15.57 -0.22 -13.27
C ASP A 79 14.48 0.54 -14.03
N ARG A 80 14.12 1.73 -13.53
CA ARG A 80 13.04 2.54 -14.11
C ARG A 80 13.51 3.96 -14.35
N PRO A 81 13.15 4.57 -15.49
CA PRO A 81 13.46 5.97 -15.76
C PRO A 81 12.56 6.96 -14.97
N THR A 82 11.90 6.49 -13.90
CA THR A 82 10.92 7.29 -13.13
C THR A 82 11.45 7.52 -11.72
N THR A 83 11.00 8.60 -11.08
CA THR A 83 11.30 8.86 -9.66
C THR A 83 10.42 8.04 -8.70
N VAL A 84 9.53 7.20 -9.22
CA VAL A 84 8.64 6.35 -8.41
C VAL A 84 9.43 5.18 -7.84
N ARG A 85 9.50 5.12 -6.51
CA ARG A 85 10.29 4.14 -5.75
C ARG A 85 9.66 2.75 -5.78
N GLY A 86 8.33 2.67 -5.72
CA GLY A 86 7.54 1.46 -5.82
C GLY A 86 6.12 1.75 -6.29
N ALA A 87 5.43 0.74 -6.81
CA ALA A 87 4.01 0.81 -7.10
C ALA A 87 3.38 -0.58 -7.14
N TYR A 88 2.17 -0.72 -6.61
CA TYR A 88 1.28 -1.82 -6.93
C TYR A 88 0.48 -1.51 -8.20
N ASN A 89 0.80 -2.22 -9.28
CA ASN A 89 0.06 -2.17 -10.53
C ASN A 89 -1.13 -3.13 -10.45
N VAL A 90 -2.33 -2.56 -10.27
CA VAL A 90 -3.57 -3.33 -10.21
C VAL A 90 -3.74 -4.10 -11.51
N ASP A 91 -3.83 -3.45 -12.67
CA ASP A 91 -4.17 -4.11 -13.94
C ASP A 91 -3.30 -5.31 -14.30
N ARG A 92 -2.03 -5.30 -13.87
CA ARG A 92 -1.08 -6.39 -14.12
C ARG A 92 -0.90 -7.34 -12.94
N ASN A 93 -1.47 -7.06 -11.77
CA ASN A 93 -1.26 -7.82 -10.53
C ASN A 93 0.21 -8.00 -10.15
N LEU A 94 0.95 -6.90 -10.12
CA LEU A 94 2.36 -6.95 -9.75
C LEU A 94 2.76 -5.73 -8.91
N ILE A 95 3.71 -5.95 -8.02
CA ILE A 95 4.39 -4.91 -7.25
C ILE A 95 5.75 -4.68 -7.92
N GLU A 96 6.01 -3.44 -8.33
CA GLU A 96 7.25 -3.03 -8.99
C GLU A 96 8.08 -2.19 -8.03
N LEU A 97 9.30 -2.63 -7.72
CA LEU A 97 10.25 -1.91 -6.88
C LEU A 97 11.45 -1.44 -7.70
N SER A 98 11.89 -0.22 -7.47
CA SER A 98 13.10 0.32 -8.12
C SER A 98 14.35 -0.45 -7.66
N ALA A 99 15.20 -0.82 -8.62
CA ALA A 99 16.47 -1.50 -8.39
C ALA A 99 17.54 -0.59 -7.73
N ASP A 100 17.40 0.73 -7.84
CA ASP A 100 18.35 1.72 -7.30
C ASP A 100 18.26 1.91 -5.79
N LEU A 101 17.21 1.38 -5.17
CA LEU A 101 16.97 1.46 -3.74
C LEU A 101 17.84 0.45 -2.99
N ASP A 102 18.30 0.82 -1.79
CA ASP A 102 18.92 -0.14 -0.89
C ASP A 102 17.91 -1.18 -0.37
N PHE A 103 18.39 -2.20 0.35
CA PHE A 103 17.53 -3.26 0.87
C PHE A 103 16.46 -2.73 1.84
N GLY A 104 16.82 -1.81 2.73
CA GLY A 104 15.90 -1.25 3.72
C GLY A 104 14.84 -0.38 3.08
N GLU A 105 15.23 0.43 2.09
CA GLU A 105 14.30 1.23 1.29
C GLU A 105 13.32 0.34 0.51
N ARG A 106 13.80 -0.72 -0.16
CA ARG A 106 12.92 -1.68 -0.84
C ARG A 106 11.99 -2.41 0.10
N LEU A 107 12.47 -2.78 1.29
CA LEU A 107 11.65 -3.47 2.27
C LEU A 107 10.52 -2.57 2.78
N LEU A 108 10.83 -1.31 3.10
CA LEU A 108 9.83 -0.34 3.52
C LEU A 108 8.78 -0.09 2.43
N ILE A 109 9.22 0.12 1.19
CA ILE A 109 8.32 0.36 0.05
C ILE A 109 7.50 -0.90 -0.27
N LEU A 110 8.09 -2.10 -0.21
CA LEU A 110 7.34 -3.35 -0.39
C LEU A 110 6.18 -3.47 0.60
N ILE A 111 6.41 -3.18 1.89
CA ILE A 111 5.35 -3.25 2.90
C ILE A 111 4.23 -2.24 2.59
N HIS A 112 4.59 -1.04 2.13
CA HIS A 112 3.64 -0.03 1.68
C HIS A 112 2.78 -0.58 0.52
N GLU A 113 3.38 -1.14 -0.52
CA GLU A 113 2.64 -1.69 -1.67
C GLU A 113 1.82 -2.94 -1.31
N LEU A 114 2.31 -3.79 -0.41
CA LEU A 114 1.54 -4.92 0.14
C LEU A 114 0.30 -4.42 0.90
N ARG A 115 0.40 -3.27 1.57
CA ARG A 115 -0.76 -2.66 2.22
C ARG A 115 -1.78 -2.16 1.19
N HIS A 116 -1.36 -1.61 0.06
CA HIS A 116 -2.28 -1.31 -1.05
C HIS A 116 -2.97 -2.55 -1.59
N LEU A 117 -2.23 -3.65 -1.77
CA LEU A 117 -2.82 -4.92 -2.18
C LEU A 117 -3.90 -5.41 -1.19
N ASP A 118 -3.64 -5.32 0.12
CA ASP A 118 -4.63 -5.63 1.16
C ASP A 118 -5.85 -4.70 1.14
N GLN A 119 -5.63 -3.39 1.06
CA GLN A 119 -6.70 -2.39 0.98
C GLN A 119 -7.61 -2.64 -0.24
N TYR A 120 -7.02 -2.90 -1.41
CA TYR A 120 -7.78 -3.16 -2.64
C TYR A 120 -8.53 -4.49 -2.56
N GLY A 121 -7.92 -5.52 -1.98
CA GLY A 121 -8.59 -6.79 -1.67
C GLY A 121 -9.80 -6.63 -0.74
N ARG A 122 -9.82 -5.59 0.10
CA ARG A 122 -10.95 -5.23 0.98
C ARG A 122 -11.96 -4.26 0.33
N GLY A 123 -11.75 -3.86 -0.92
CA GLY A 123 -12.67 -3.01 -1.68
C GLY A 123 -12.38 -1.51 -1.63
N PHE A 124 -11.27 -1.09 -1.04
CA PHE A 124 -10.83 0.31 -1.06
C PHE A 124 -10.15 0.62 -2.40
N CYS A 125 -10.90 0.57 -3.50
CA CYS A 125 -10.38 0.83 -4.84
C CYS A 125 -10.67 2.27 -5.30
N PRO A 126 -9.76 2.90 -6.05
CA PRO A 126 -10.06 4.18 -6.68
C PRO A 126 -11.27 4.07 -7.64
N SER A 127 -12.18 5.04 -7.61
CA SER A 127 -13.38 5.04 -8.48
C SER A 127 -13.66 6.43 -9.06
N THR A 128 -14.24 6.47 -10.27
CA THR A 128 -14.77 7.68 -10.90
C THR A 128 -16.25 7.93 -10.57
N ASP A 129 -16.85 7.10 -9.72
CA ASP A 129 -18.24 7.24 -9.26
C ASP A 129 -18.45 8.40 -8.29
N PHE A 130 -17.37 8.96 -7.73
CA PHE A 130 -17.41 10.04 -6.74
C PHE A 130 -16.84 11.35 -7.29
N ASP A 131 -17.13 12.46 -6.60
CA ASP A 131 -16.53 13.76 -6.89
C ASP A 131 -15.01 13.71 -6.76
N LEU A 132 -14.31 14.53 -7.56
CA LEU A 132 -12.86 14.66 -7.52
C LEU A 132 -12.33 14.96 -6.10
N LYS A 133 -12.99 15.83 -5.32
CA LYS A 133 -12.57 16.13 -3.94
C LYS A 133 -12.59 14.87 -3.08
N GLU A 134 -13.61 14.03 -3.24
CA GLU A 134 -13.73 12.79 -2.48
C GLU A 134 -12.72 11.74 -2.94
N VAL A 135 -12.39 11.68 -4.24
CA VAL A 135 -11.31 10.83 -4.73
C VAL A 135 -9.95 11.26 -4.17
N THR A 136 -9.70 12.57 -4.07
CA THR A 136 -8.50 13.09 -3.38
C THR A 136 -8.50 12.71 -1.90
N ARG A 137 -9.63 12.87 -1.20
CA ARG A 137 -9.77 12.45 0.21
C ARG A 137 -9.56 10.96 0.39
N PHE A 138 -10.05 10.14 -0.55
CA PHE A 138 -9.79 8.71 -0.57
C PHE A 138 -8.30 8.40 -0.71
N THR A 139 -7.60 9.01 -1.68
CA THR A 139 -6.15 8.84 -1.86
C THR A 139 -5.40 9.19 -0.59
N TYR A 140 -5.71 10.33 0.03
CA TYR A 140 -5.15 10.75 1.30
C TYR A 140 -5.27 9.70 2.41
N MET A 141 -6.48 9.15 2.61
CA MET A 141 -6.71 8.13 3.63
C MET A 141 -5.92 6.84 3.37
N VAL A 142 -5.92 6.38 2.12
CA VAL A 142 -5.26 5.14 1.71
C VAL A 142 -3.74 5.21 1.83
N GLU A 143 -3.15 6.32 1.41
CA GLU A 143 -1.70 6.58 1.47
C GLU A 143 -1.20 6.79 2.90
N ALA A 144 -1.99 7.48 3.73
CA ALA A 144 -1.67 7.66 5.14
C ALA A 144 -1.70 6.32 5.90
N ASP A 145 -2.70 5.46 5.64
CA ASP A 145 -2.77 4.10 6.23
C ASP A 145 -1.60 3.23 5.73
N ALA A 146 -1.31 3.23 4.43
CA ALA A 146 -0.19 2.47 3.87
C ALA A 146 1.15 2.87 4.50
N GLN A 147 1.42 4.17 4.62
CA GLN A 147 2.66 4.66 5.21
C GLN A 147 2.74 4.43 6.73
N ALA A 148 1.64 4.55 7.46
CA ALA A 148 1.59 4.26 8.90
C ALA A 148 1.85 2.76 9.17
N VAL A 149 1.24 1.87 8.39
CA VAL A 149 1.48 0.42 8.50
C VAL A 149 2.91 0.05 8.11
N ALA A 150 3.47 0.65 7.05
CA ALA A 150 4.87 0.45 6.67
C ALA A 150 5.83 0.88 7.80
N THR A 151 5.54 2.00 8.47
CA THR A 151 6.30 2.49 9.63
C THR A 151 6.23 1.51 10.81
N TYR A 152 5.04 0.99 11.09
CA TYR A 152 4.82 -0.02 12.14
C TYR A 152 5.62 -1.31 11.88
N TYR A 153 5.60 -1.82 10.64
CA TYR A 153 6.38 -3.00 10.28
C TYR A 153 7.88 -2.75 10.36
N ALA A 154 8.36 -1.58 9.94
CA ALA A 154 9.77 -1.21 10.08
C ALA A 154 10.20 -1.21 11.56
N TRP A 155 9.34 -0.74 12.47
CA TRP A 155 9.56 -0.84 13.91
C TRP A 155 9.59 -2.29 14.41
N LYS A 156 8.67 -3.15 13.96
CA LYS A 156 8.68 -4.59 14.28
C LYS A 156 9.97 -5.25 13.81
N LEU A 157 10.41 -4.99 12.58
CA LEU A 157 11.65 -5.51 11.99
C LEU A 157 12.87 -5.10 12.82
N LYS A 158 12.94 -3.83 13.22
CA LYS A 158 13.98 -3.36 14.15
C LYS A 158 13.96 -4.14 15.47
N GLY A 159 12.78 -4.35 16.06
CA GLY A 159 12.62 -5.17 17.28
C GLY A 159 13.07 -6.62 17.09
N ALA A 160 12.94 -7.15 15.88
CA ALA A 160 13.40 -8.49 15.48
C ALA A 160 14.88 -8.53 15.03
N GLY A 161 15.64 -7.45 15.21
CA GLY A 161 17.06 -7.39 14.87
C GLY A 161 17.38 -7.11 13.41
N GLN A 162 16.41 -6.64 12.61
CA GLN A 162 16.55 -6.22 11.21
C GLN A 162 16.20 -4.73 11.06
N PRO A 163 17.09 -3.80 11.45
CA PRO A 163 16.78 -2.37 11.52
C PRO A 163 16.73 -1.66 10.15
N GLU A 164 17.08 -2.32 9.06
CA GLU A 164 17.36 -1.69 7.77
C GLU A 164 16.19 -0.84 7.24
N ALA A 165 14.96 -1.36 7.34
CA ALA A 165 13.75 -0.63 6.93
C ALA A 165 13.44 0.55 7.87
N TRP A 166 13.72 0.42 9.17
CA TRP A 166 13.55 1.50 10.13
C TRP A 166 14.53 2.64 9.86
N ASP A 167 15.79 2.29 9.62
CA ASP A 167 16.83 3.26 9.31
C ASP A 167 16.57 3.94 7.95
N ALA A 168 15.94 3.25 7.01
CA ALA A 168 15.54 3.81 5.71
C ALA A 168 14.51 4.94 5.85
N ILE A 169 13.54 4.83 6.78
CA ILE A 169 12.53 5.89 7.00
C ILE A 169 13.21 7.23 7.28
N ALA A 170 14.25 7.24 8.11
CA ALA A 170 14.98 8.46 8.46
C ALA A 170 15.75 9.08 7.28
N ARG A 171 16.10 8.29 6.26
CA ARG A 171 16.79 8.77 5.04
C ARG A 171 15.82 9.31 3.99
N LEU A 172 14.59 8.83 3.98
CA LEU A 172 13.55 9.32 3.10
C LEU A 172 12.97 10.61 3.68
N LYS A 173 13.51 11.75 3.23
CA LYS A 173 13.13 13.09 3.72
C LYS A 173 11.61 13.31 3.71
N GLU A 174 10.91 12.73 2.75
CA GLU A 174 9.46 12.84 2.62
C GLU A 174 8.67 12.05 3.66
N TYR A 175 9.29 11.19 4.47
CA TYR A 175 8.64 10.31 5.46
C TYR A 175 9.34 10.27 6.83
N ALA A 176 10.52 10.90 6.96
CA ALA A 176 11.30 10.89 8.19
C ALA A 176 10.54 11.44 9.41
N ASP A 177 9.65 12.41 9.19
CA ASP A 177 8.80 12.99 10.23
C ASP A 177 7.77 11.99 10.79
N ILE A 178 7.22 11.13 9.94
CA ILE A 178 6.29 10.07 10.36
C ILE A 178 7.01 9.05 11.26
N GLY A 179 8.22 8.63 10.86
CA GLY A 179 9.05 7.74 11.67
C GLY A 179 9.41 8.35 13.03
N ALA A 180 9.73 9.65 13.07
CA ALA A 180 10.03 10.36 14.31
C ALA A 180 8.83 10.42 15.25
N VAL A 181 7.64 10.79 14.75
CA VAL A 181 6.40 10.84 15.56
C VAL A 181 6.03 9.45 16.10
N PHE A 182 6.17 8.41 15.28
CA PHE A 182 5.96 7.03 15.72
C PHE A 182 6.92 6.65 16.86
N ALA A 183 8.22 6.94 16.67
CA ALA A 183 9.25 6.62 17.66
C ALA A 183 8.99 7.30 19.00
N ASP A 184 8.67 8.59 18.97
CA ASP A 184 8.36 9.37 20.17
C ASP A 184 7.13 8.83 20.89
N SER A 185 6.09 8.42 20.15
CA SER A 185 4.89 7.81 20.70
C SER A 185 5.21 6.51 21.46
N VAL A 186 5.98 5.61 20.86
CA VAL A 186 6.41 4.36 21.51
C VAL A 186 7.30 4.63 22.72
N LEU A 187 8.22 5.61 22.64
CA LEU A 187 9.07 5.99 23.77
C LEU A 187 8.27 6.53 24.97
N GLN A 188 7.12 7.14 24.73
CA GLN A 188 6.19 7.62 25.75
C GLN A 188 5.28 6.51 26.30
N GLY A 189 5.43 5.27 25.84
CA GLY A 189 4.68 4.11 26.31
C GLY A 189 3.31 3.94 25.64
N ALA A 190 3.09 4.56 24.48
CA ALA A 190 1.88 4.35 23.68
C ALA A 190 1.78 2.87 23.25
N SER A 191 0.55 2.37 23.07
CA SER A 191 0.36 1.07 22.42
C SER A 191 0.77 1.14 20.95
N PRO A 192 1.00 -0.01 20.29
CA PRO A 192 1.25 -0.04 18.85
C PRO A 192 0.17 0.68 18.02
N GLU A 193 -1.11 0.51 18.37
CA GLU A 193 -2.25 1.13 17.69
C GLU A 193 -2.23 2.65 17.83
N ASP A 194 -1.91 3.16 19.02
CA ASP A 194 -1.79 4.61 19.27
C ASP A 194 -0.58 5.20 18.53
N ALA A 195 0.55 4.48 18.46
CA ALA A 195 1.71 4.92 17.68
C ALA A 195 1.43 4.93 16.17
N VAL A 196 0.67 3.95 15.66
CA VAL A 196 0.21 3.92 14.26
C VAL A 196 -0.74 5.08 13.98
N THR A 197 -1.66 5.38 14.90
CA THR A 197 -2.55 6.54 14.83
C THR A 197 -1.73 7.83 14.69
N ALA A 198 -0.71 8.02 15.52
CA ALA A 198 0.14 9.19 15.45
C ALA A 198 0.93 9.27 14.12
N ALA A 199 1.41 8.15 13.59
CA ALA A 199 2.06 8.09 12.28
C ALA A 199 1.08 8.42 11.12
N PHE A 200 -0.16 7.93 11.20
CA PHE A 200 -1.21 8.24 10.26
C PHE A 200 -1.50 9.73 10.22
N GLU A 201 -1.70 10.36 11.39
CA GLU A 201 -1.94 11.80 11.52
C GLU A 201 -0.74 12.63 11.02
N ALA A 202 0.48 12.19 11.33
CA ALA A 202 1.71 12.85 10.87
C ALA A 202 1.78 12.94 9.34
N TRP A 203 1.19 12.01 8.60
CA TRP A 203 1.17 12.04 7.13
C TRP A 203 0.62 13.38 6.59
N PHE A 204 -0.43 13.92 7.20
CA PHE A 204 -1.08 15.17 6.76
C PHE A 204 -0.28 16.44 7.07
N THR A 205 0.74 16.35 7.92
CA THR A 205 1.50 17.53 8.36
C THR A 205 2.50 18.05 7.32
N SER A 206 2.78 17.26 6.26
CA SER A 206 3.68 17.67 5.18
C SER A 206 2.91 18.31 4.02
N PRO A 207 3.13 19.60 3.73
CA PRO A 207 2.55 20.24 2.55
C PRO A 207 2.96 19.56 1.25
N TRP A 208 4.18 18.98 1.22
CA TRP A 208 4.67 18.27 0.05
C TRP A 208 3.83 17.03 -0.24
N ARG A 209 3.52 16.20 0.77
CA ARG A 209 2.68 15.00 0.60
C ARG A 209 1.28 15.41 0.16
N VAL A 210 0.64 16.31 0.90
CA VAL A 210 -0.73 16.77 0.61
C VAL A 210 -0.86 17.30 -0.81
N GLU A 211 0.05 18.17 -1.27
CA GLU A 211 -0.02 18.74 -2.62
C GLU A 211 0.34 17.73 -3.71
N THR A 212 1.39 16.92 -3.51
CA THR A 212 1.82 15.91 -4.50
C THR A 212 0.71 14.90 -4.75
N TYR A 213 0.09 14.39 -3.68
CA TYR A 213 -1.00 13.42 -3.80
C TYR A 213 -2.32 14.06 -4.25
N ARG A 214 -2.54 15.36 -4.00
CA ARG A 214 -3.64 16.12 -4.62
C ARG A 214 -3.50 16.15 -6.13
N LEU A 215 -2.32 16.52 -6.63
CA LEU A 215 -2.06 16.61 -8.06
C LEU A 215 -2.11 15.24 -8.73
N SER A 216 -1.52 14.22 -8.10
CA SER A 216 -1.54 12.85 -8.60
C SER A 216 -2.97 12.28 -8.66
N SER A 217 -3.76 12.44 -7.59
CA SER A 217 -5.17 11.99 -7.59
C SER A 217 -6.02 12.72 -8.63
N CYS A 218 -5.80 14.03 -8.85
CA CYS A 218 -6.45 14.79 -9.92
C CYS A 218 -6.10 14.26 -11.30
N ALA A 219 -4.81 14.05 -11.59
CA ALA A 219 -4.37 13.54 -12.88
C ALA A 219 -4.97 12.14 -13.15
N ALA A 220 -4.81 11.22 -12.19
CA ALA A 220 -5.35 9.86 -12.30
C ALA A 220 -6.88 9.83 -12.46
N TYR A 221 -7.61 10.74 -11.80
CA TYR A 221 -9.06 10.86 -11.97
C TYR A 221 -9.44 11.30 -13.38
N LEU A 222 -8.77 12.32 -13.92
CA LEU A 222 -9.02 12.83 -15.27
C LEU A 222 -8.65 11.81 -16.34
N ASP A 223 -7.52 11.12 -16.18
CA ASP A 223 -7.08 10.05 -17.09
C ASP A 223 -8.12 8.93 -17.13
N ARG A 224 -8.61 8.46 -15.98
CA ARG A 224 -9.68 7.44 -15.95
C ARG A 224 -10.99 7.93 -16.56
N LEU A 225 -11.36 9.20 -16.38
CA LEU A 225 -12.55 9.74 -17.04
C LEU A 225 -12.38 9.73 -18.56
N ASP A 226 -11.20 10.08 -19.07
CA ASP A 226 -10.92 10.01 -20.50
C ASP A 226 -10.91 8.57 -21.00
N GLU A 227 -10.22 7.64 -20.33
CA GLU A 227 -10.17 6.22 -20.72
C GLU A 227 -11.56 5.59 -20.74
N THR A 228 -12.37 5.83 -19.70
CA THR A 228 -13.71 5.25 -19.56
C THR A 228 -14.80 6.03 -20.31
N LYS A 229 -14.46 7.19 -20.90
CA LYS A 229 -15.38 8.11 -21.58
C LYS A 229 -16.62 8.46 -20.72
N ARG A 230 -16.43 8.51 -19.40
CA ARG A 230 -17.49 8.83 -18.44
C ARG A 230 -17.60 10.33 -18.21
N LEU A 231 -18.80 10.78 -17.88
CA LEU A 231 -19.00 12.12 -17.33
C LEU A 231 -18.55 12.14 -15.86
N ARG A 232 -18.05 13.30 -15.43
CA ARG A 232 -17.70 13.54 -14.02
C ARG A 232 -18.89 13.29 -13.11
N SER A 233 -18.63 12.62 -11.99
CA SER A 233 -19.58 12.51 -10.88
C SER A 233 -19.39 13.65 -9.88
N TYR A 234 -20.46 13.95 -9.13
CA TYR A 234 -20.46 14.87 -8.00
C TYR A 234 -20.98 14.18 -6.72
N ALA A 235 -21.08 12.85 -6.75
CA ALA A 235 -21.53 12.09 -5.59
C ALA A 235 -20.49 12.14 -4.47
N PRO A 236 -20.90 12.33 -3.21
CA PRO A 236 -20.01 12.20 -2.08
C PRO A 236 -19.63 10.72 -1.85
N LEU A 237 -18.51 10.47 -1.16
CA LEU A 237 -18.29 9.17 -0.55
C LEU A 237 -19.32 8.94 0.57
N PRO A 238 -19.80 7.70 0.77
CA PRO A 238 -20.59 7.34 1.94
C PRO A 238 -19.91 7.73 3.26
N ASP A 239 -20.68 8.13 4.27
CA ASP A 239 -20.15 8.54 5.58
C ASP A 239 -19.34 7.41 6.27
N ASP A 240 -19.73 6.16 6.03
CA ASP A 240 -19.10 4.97 6.57
C ASP A 240 -18.04 4.36 5.64
N TYR A 241 -17.67 5.05 4.54
CA TYR A 241 -16.79 4.48 3.52
C TYR A 241 -15.43 4.01 4.06
N PHE A 242 -14.86 4.73 5.03
CA PHE A 242 -13.57 4.38 5.63
C PHE A 242 -13.69 3.40 6.81
N THR A 243 -14.90 2.90 7.11
CA THR A 243 -15.10 1.91 8.17
C THR A 243 -14.29 0.67 7.86
N GLY A 244 -13.37 0.33 8.77
CA GLY A 244 -12.50 -0.83 8.62
C GLY A 244 -11.27 -0.61 7.74
N LEU A 245 -11.03 0.60 7.19
CA LEU A 245 -9.75 0.91 6.53
C LEU A 245 -8.59 0.70 7.51
N CYS A 246 -8.70 1.34 8.67
CA CYS A 246 -7.66 1.49 9.67
C CYS A 246 -7.68 0.35 10.68
N THR A 247 -7.30 -0.80 10.15
CA THR A 247 -7.11 -2.04 10.90
C THR A 247 -5.73 -2.57 10.57
N LEU A 248 -4.91 -2.79 11.59
CA LEU A 248 -3.60 -3.40 11.45
C LEU A 248 -3.74 -4.80 10.82
N PRO A 249 -2.70 -5.32 10.15
CA PRO A 249 -2.76 -6.65 9.54
C PRO A 249 -3.09 -7.79 10.53
N GLY A 250 -2.82 -7.60 11.84
CA GLY A 250 -3.24 -8.52 12.91
C GLY A 250 -4.70 -8.38 13.38
N GLY A 251 -5.49 -7.50 12.78
CA GLY A 251 -6.92 -7.29 13.09
C GLY A 251 -7.22 -6.23 14.14
N ALA A 252 -6.21 -5.66 14.81
CA ALA A 252 -6.42 -4.57 15.77
C ALA A 252 -6.79 -3.27 15.04
N ALA A 253 -7.85 -2.60 15.49
CA ALA A 253 -8.24 -1.30 14.96
C ALA A 253 -7.37 -0.19 15.55
N TYR A 254 -7.13 0.86 14.75
CA TYR A 254 -6.50 2.09 15.21
C TYR A 254 -7.29 3.30 14.70
N ALA A 255 -7.11 4.47 15.32
CA ALA A 255 -7.89 5.64 14.95
C ALA A 255 -7.32 6.25 13.65
N CYS A 256 -8.22 6.58 12.72
CA CYS A 256 -7.87 7.35 11.55
C CYS A 256 -9.03 8.26 11.17
N THR A 257 -8.82 9.55 11.36
CA THR A 257 -9.82 10.54 11.00
C THR A 257 -9.37 11.21 9.72
N PRO A 258 -10.21 11.28 8.67
CA PRO A 258 -9.89 12.07 7.50
C PRO A 258 -9.66 13.53 7.87
N PRO A 259 -8.69 14.21 7.24
CA PRO A 259 -8.53 15.65 7.42
C PRO A 259 -9.82 16.38 6.98
N GLU A 260 -10.16 17.46 7.69
CA GLU A 260 -11.32 18.33 7.38
C GLU A 260 -11.21 19.03 6.02
#